data_AF-A0A9E2Q4H3-F1
#
_entry.id   AF-A0A9E2Q4H3-F1
#
_cell.length_a   1.000
_cell.length_b   1.000
_cell.length_c   1.000
_cell.angle_alpha   90.00
_cell.angle_beta   90.00
_cell.angle_gamma   90.00
#
_symmetry.space_group_name_H-M   'P 1'
#
loop_
_entity.id
_entity.type
_entity.pdbx_description
1 polymer ?
#
loop_
_entity_poly.entity_id
_entity_poly.type
_entity_poly.pdbx_seq_one_letter_code
_entity_poly.pdbx_strand_id
1 'polypeptide(L)' 'AAADFFRVERWRGPGAWDAGYAVVVVTAGDGVLSGASGVLPVEAGQTWLVPYAAGPLRLHGQVEVLRCRPPV' A
#
# COMPACT_ATOMS: atom_id res chain seq x y z
N ALA A 1 16.24 8.66 13.61
CA ALA A 1 15.28 8.12 14.59
C ALA A 1 14.19 7.30 13.91
N ALA A 2 13.16 7.90 13.28
CA ALA A 2 12.10 7.12 12.61
C ALA A 2 12.61 6.35 11.37
N ALA A 3 13.47 6.99 10.57
CA ALA A 3 14.03 6.42 9.34
C ALA A 3 14.86 5.14 9.56
N ASP A 4 15.32 4.89 10.80
CA ASP A 4 16.13 3.72 11.16
C ASP A 4 15.27 2.45 11.29
N PHE A 5 13.95 2.60 11.38
CA PHE A 5 13.00 1.50 11.62
C PHE A 5 11.93 1.37 10.54
N PHE A 6 11.63 2.44 9.82
CA PHE A 6 10.68 2.40 8.72
C PHE A 6 10.93 3.51 7.70
N ARG A 7 10.60 3.22 6.45
CA ARG A 7 10.47 4.21 5.38
C ARG A 7 9.02 4.37 4.99
N VAL A 8 8.61 5.60 4.67
CA VAL A 8 7.26 5.89 4.20
C VAL A 8 7.34 6.40 2.78
N GLU A 9 6.62 5.72 1.88
CA GLU A 9 6.41 6.16 0.50
C GLU A 9 4.99 6.72 0.40
N ARG A 10 4.84 7.92 -0.15
CA ARG A 10 3.52 8.48 -0.48
C ARG A 10 3.21 8.20 -1.95
N TRP A 11 2.08 7.57 -2.18
CA TRP A 11 1.56 7.28 -3.52
C TRP A 11 0.28 8.06 -3.76
N ARG A 12 0.17 8.72 -4.93
CA ARG A 12 -1.02 9.43 -5.38
C ARG A 12 -1.48 8.82 -6.70
N GLY A 13 -2.67 8.23 -6.72
CA GLY A 13 -3.22 7.56 -7.90
C GLY A 13 -2.69 6.14 -8.12
N PRO A 14 -2.93 5.57 -9.31
CA PRO A 14 -2.63 4.17 -9.60
C PRO A 14 -1.12 3.89 -9.67
N GLY A 15 -0.72 2.67 -9.34
CA GLY A 15 0.69 2.28 -9.30
C GLY A 15 0.92 0.79 -9.13
N ALA A 16 2.11 0.31 -9.50
CA ALA A 16 2.53 -1.07 -9.29
C ALA A 16 3.49 -1.15 -8.11
N TRP A 17 3.32 -2.17 -7.28
CA TRP A 17 4.12 -2.43 -6.10
C TRP A 17 4.76 -3.80 -6.18
N ASP A 18 6.08 -3.85 -6.03
CA ASP A 18 6.78 -5.12 -5.82
C ASP A 18 6.33 -5.78 -4.52
N ALA A 19 6.47 -7.10 -4.50
CA ALA A 19 6.26 -7.91 -3.30
C ALA A 19 7.10 -7.37 -2.14
N GLY A 20 6.47 -7.21 -0.98
CA GLY A 20 7.12 -6.58 0.16
C GLY A 20 6.18 -6.45 1.34
N TYR A 21 6.72 -6.64 2.55
CA TYR A 21 6.00 -6.31 3.77
C TYR A 21 5.77 -4.79 3.85
N ALA A 22 4.53 -4.38 4.10
CA ALA A 22 4.20 -2.99 4.35
C ALA A 22 2.95 -2.85 5.23
N VAL A 23 2.88 -1.75 5.97
CA VAL A 23 1.61 -1.22 6.48
C VAL A 23 1.15 -0.13 5.52
N VAL A 24 -0.07 -0.22 5.01
CA VAL A 24 -0.63 0.75 4.05
C VAL A 24 -1.76 1.50 4.73
N VAL A 25 -1.66 2.82 4.75
CA VAL A 25 -2.72 3.71 5.26
C VAL A 25 -3.33 4.44 4.08
N VAL A 26 -4.64 4.31 3.89
CA VAL A 26 -5.37 5.04 2.86
C VAL A 26 -5.79 6.39 3.44
N THR A 27 -5.23 7.47 2.92
CA THR A 27 -5.41 8.81 3.50
C THR A 27 -6.48 9.64 2.78
N ALA A 28 -6.78 9.34 1.52
CA ALA A 28 -7.82 10.04 0.76
C ALA A 28 -8.32 9.20 -0.43
N GLY A 29 -9.56 9.45 -0.83
CA GLY A 29 -10.18 8.82 -2.00
C GLY A 29 -10.49 7.34 -1.83
N ASP A 30 -10.76 6.70 -2.95
CA ASP A 30 -11.14 5.30 -3.06
C ASP A 30 -10.52 4.65 -4.30
N GLY A 31 -10.43 3.33 -4.26
CA GLY A 31 -9.81 2.57 -5.32
C GLY A 31 -9.84 1.08 -5.06
N VAL A 32 -8.93 0.39 -5.74
CA VAL A 32 -8.87 -1.06 -5.73
C VAL A 32 -7.42 -1.51 -5.70
N LEU A 33 -7.12 -2.48 -4.83
CA LEU A 33 -5.85 -3.18 -4.79
C LEU A 33 -6.02 -4.58 -5.38
N SER A 34 -5.31 -4.87 -6.47
CA SER A 34 -5.36 -6.18 -7.15
C SER A 34 -4.05 -6.92 -7.01
N GLY A 35 -4.12 -8.23 -6.80
CA GLY A 35 -2.98 -9.14 -6.69
C GLY A 35 -3.34 -10.57 -7.04
N ALA A 36 -2.42 -11.51 -6.77
CA ALA A 36 -2.63 -12.92 -7.07
C ALA A 36 -3.80 -13.54 -6.26
N SER A 37 -4.05 -13.03 -5.05
CA SER A 37 -5.16 -13.47 -4.19
C SER A 37 -6.52 -12.88 -4.56
N GLY A 38 -6.57 -12.00 -5.56
CA GLY A 38 -7.80 -11.36 -6.03
C GLY A 38 -7.76 -9.84 -5.92
N VAL A 39 -8.93 -9.26 -5.69
CA VAL A 39 -9.17 -7.82 -5.79
C VAL A 39 -9.86 -7.36 -4.52
N LEU A 40 -9.32 -6.32 -3.87
CA LEU A 40 -9.89 -5.72 -2.67
C LEU A 40 -10.19 -4.23 -2.88
N PRO A 41 -11.40 -3.76 -2.55
CA PRO A 41 -11.70 -2.33 -2.51
C PRO A 41 -10.94 -1.67 -1.36
N VAL A 42 -10.50 -0.44 -1.58
CA VAL A 42 -9.83 0.39 -0.57
C VAL A 42 -10.42 1.78 -0.55
N GLU A 43 -10.53 2.38 0.63
CA GLU A 43 -11.05 3.75 0.81
C GLU A 43 -10.36 4.46 1.99
N ALA A 44 -10.45 5.79 2.00
CA ALA A 44 -9.87 6.64 3.02
C ALA A 44 -10.27 6.23 4.45
N GLY A 45 -9.30 6.25 5.36
CA GLY A 45 -9.48 5.86 6.77
C GLY A 45 -9.13 4.40 7.05
N GLN A 46 -8.95 3.57 6.03
CA GLN A 46 -8.52 2.18 6.21
C GLN A 46 -7.01 2.06 6.42
N THR A 47 -6.62 1.07 7.23
CA THR A 47 -5.22 0.65 7.40
C THR A 47 -5.11 -0.85 7.18
N TRP A 48 -4.18 -1.23 6.31
CA TRP A 48 -3.99 -2.60 5.85
C TRP A 48 -2.59 -3.10 6.19
N LEU A 49 -2.50 -4.39 6.52
CA LEU A 49 -1.24 -5.10 6.54
C LEU A 49 -1.04 -5.82 5.22
N VAL A 50 0.04 -5.52 4.51
CA VAL A 50 0.46 -6.23 3.31
C VAL A 50 1.60 -7.18 3.68
N PRO A 51 1.35 -8.49 3.79
CA PRO A 51 2.41 -9.46 3.99
C PRO A 51 3.24 -9.64 2.71
N TYR A 52 4.51 -10.03 2.83
CA TYR A 52 5.34 -10.37 1.66
C TYR A 52 4.67 -11.42 0.76
N ALA A 53 3.97 -12.39 1.36
CA ALA A 53 3.27 -13.47 0.67
C ALA A 53 2.11 -13.00 -0.24
N ALA A 54 1.65 -11.75 -0.12
CA ALA A 54 0.67 -11.18 -1.05
C ALA A 54 1.23 -11.04 -2.48
N GLY A 55 2.55 -11.11 -2.64
CA GLY A 55 3.21 -10.96 -3.93
C GLY A 55 3.14 -9.53 -4.47
N PRO A 56 3.42 -9.34 -5.77
CA PRO A 56 3.25 -8.05 -6.42
C PRO A 56 1.79 -7.61 -6.46
N LEU A 57 1.56 -6.31 -6.27
CA LEU A 57 0.23 -5.71 -6.20
C LEU A 57 0.12 -4.53 -7.15
N ARG A 58 -1.11 -4.20 -7.56
CA ARG A 58 -1.42 -3.00 -8.35
C ARG A 58 -2.56 -2.23 -7.71
N LEU A 59 -2.30 -0.95 -7.45
CA LEU A 59 -3.28 0.01 -6.97
C LEU A 59 -3.95 0.70 -8.17
N HIS A 60 -5.26 0.83 -8.11
CA HIS A 60 -6.10 1.49 -9.09
C HIS A 60 -6.99 2.54 -8.42
N GLY A 61 -7.54 3.46 -9.21
CA GLY A 61 -8.46 4.49 -8.72
C GLY A 61 -7.79 5.82 -8.36
N GLN A 62 -8.58 6.75 -7.84
CA GLN A 62 -8.15 8.08 -7.40
C GLN A 62 -7.96 8.05 -5.88
N VAL A 63 -6.84 7.47 -5.44
CA VAL A 63 -6.55 7.19 -4.04
C VAL A 63 -5.18 7.71 -3.64
N GLU A 64 -5.05 8.24 -2.42
CA GLU A 64 -3.76 8.55 -1.80
C GLU A 64 -3.47 7.55 -0.68
N VAL A 65 -2.28 6.95 -0.71
CA VAL A 65 -1.83 6.01 0.32
C VAL A 65 -0.43 6.32 0.83
N LEU A 66 -0.22 6.05 2.12
CA LEU A 66 1.10 5.95 2.73
C LEU A 66 1.47 4.47 2.84
N ARG A 67 2.57 4.08 2.18
CA ARG A 67 3.12 2.73 2.26
C ARG A 67 4.34 2.75 3.18
N CYS A 68 4.16 2.27 4.40
CA CYS A 68 5.18 2.16 5.43
C CYS A 68 5.90 0.81 5.30
N ARG A 69 7.18 0.82 5.01
CA ARG A 69 8.01 -0.38 4.79
C ARG A 69 9.15 -0.47 5.81
N PRO A 70 9.72 -1.67 6.03
CA PRO A 70 10.97 -1.82 6.76
C PRO A 70 12.08 -0.95 6.18
N PRO A 71 13.10 -0.60 6.98
CA PRO A 71 14.27 0.13 6.51
C PRO A 71 15.07 -0.76 5.54
N VAL A 72 15.96 -0.17 4.75
CA VAL A 72 16.86 -0.90 3.85
C VAL A 72 18.02 -1.53 4.61
#